data_AF-A0A916G7J5-F1
#
_entry.id   AF-A0A916G7J5-F1
#
_cell.length_a   1.000
_cell.length_b   1.000
_cell.length_c   1.000
_cell.angle_alpha   90.00
_cell.angle_beta   90.00
_cell.angle_gamma   90.00
#
_symmetry.space_group_name_H-M   'P 1'
#
loop_
_entity.id
_entity.type
_entity.pdbx_description
1 polymer ?
#
loop_
_entity_poly.entity_id
_entity_poly.type
_entity_poly.pdbx_seq_one_letter_code
_entity_poly.pdbx_strand_id
1 'polypeptide(L)'
;EVAEAPGTWLTIATTRPETIPADTAVAVNPKDPRYADLIGKHVRRALPLEDQALIPIIGDEQIDVEFGTGVLKVTPAHDPADFAIGQRHHLPVIDILNPDGTMNELAGRDLAGLDRAVARRKAAELLSSHGTLEKQEPYVNNVGFSERADVPVEPRLSEQWFLKYPSVGRARGCVLPPGEKGSAPAPGASADAPSAHGGEGRRGDDGVPSARAHSAAPGAGEVPNAGEAGAAAEERMRFFPDRWAKVYDHWMEGLQDWCISRQLWWGHRIPVWTGRSEISLRGLYTELLTVLLENTGFTAGDAGEVAIRIDGQTLAADPDELQRLLASGDPGLDVVAAHETVICTICDKLHANLARHGFAQDPDVLDTWFSSWLWPFATMGWTGDPAQDARNATLQAFYPTTDLVT
;
A
#
# COMPACT_ATOMS: atom_id res chain seq x y z
N GLU A 1 -19.56 28.75 16.05
CA GLU A 1 -19.75 30.19 15.73
C GLU A 1 -18.64 30.67 14.80
N VAL A 2 -18.98 31.50 13.80
CA VAL A 2 -18.01 32.12 12.88
C VAL A 2 -17.29 33.26 13.62
N ALA A 3 -15.96 33.21 13.69
CA ALA A 3 -15.17 34.14 14.49
C ALA A 3 -15.24 35.59 13.96
N GLU A 4 -15.24 35.75 12.65
CA GLU A 4 -15.30 37.04 11.97
C GLU A 4 -16.72 37.61 11.87
N ALA A 5 -17.74 36.83 12.23
CA ALA A 5 -19.14 37.25 12.21
C ALA A 5 -19.90 36.72 13.46
N PRO A 6 -19.67 37.31 14.64
CA PRO A 6 -20.31 36.88 15.89
C PRO A 6 -21.83 36.79 15.78
N GLY A 7 -22.42 35.76 16.39
CA GLY A 7 -23.84 35.41 16.25
C GLY A 7 -24.19 34.61 14.98
N THR A 8 -23.24 34.43 14.05
CA THR A 8 -23.41 33.55 12.89
C THR A 8 -22.96 32.14 13.24
N TRP A 9 -23.84 31.16 13.01
CA TRP A 9 -23.60 29.75 13.30
C TRP A 9 -23.62 28.91 12.03
N LEU A 10 -22.73 27.92 12.01
CA LEU A 10 -22.76 26.83 11.04
C LEU A 10 -23.25 25.58 11.78
N THR A 11 -24.37 25.02 11.33
CA THR A 11 -24.89 23.75 11.85
C THR A 11 -24.25 22.62 11.06
N ILE A 12 -23.72 21.62 11.77
CA ILE A 12 -23.06 20.44 11.19
C ILE A 12 -23.88 19.20 11.55
N ALA A 13 -24.10 18.31 10.59
CA ALA A 13 -24.67 16.99 10.84
C ALA A 13 -23.54 15.95 10.96
N THR A 14 -23.48 15.21 12.08
CA THR A 14 -22.49 14.15 12.30
C THR A 14 -23.05 13.02 13.16
N THR A 15 -22.68 11.78 12.83
CA THR A 15 -22.92 10.59 13.67
C THR A 15 -21.76 10.30 14.63
N ARG A 16 -20.66 11.06 14.51
CA ARG A 16 -19.41 10.87 15.23
C ARG A 16 -18.98 12.13 15.98
N PRO A 17 -19.74 12.57 17.01
CA PRO A 17 -19.37 13.76 17.79
C PRO A 17 -18.05 13.58 18.56
N GLU A 18 -17.62 12.35 18.84
CA GLU A 18 -16.33 12.08 19.48
C GLU A 18 -15.12 12.49 18.65
N THR A 19 -15.28 12.66 17.33
CA THR A 19 -14.18 13.06 16.44
C THR A 19 -14.03 14.58 16.32
N ILE A 20 -14.97 15.37 16.84
CA ILE A 20 -14.93 16.83 16.74
C ILE A 20 -13.61 17.44 17.24
N PRO A 21 -12.95 16.94 18.32
CA PRO A 21 -11.63 17.41 18.72
C PRO A 21 -10.55 17.34 17.63
N ALA A 22 -10.73 16.47 16.63
CA ALA A 22 -9.83 16.30 15.49
C ALA A 22 -10.28 17.08 14.24
N ASP A 23 -11.36 17.87 14.30
CA ASP A 23 -11.77 18.70 13.17
C ASP A 23 -10.67 19.74 12.89
N THR A 24 -10.26 19.84 11.62
CA THR A 24 -9.25 20.81 11.16
C THR A 24 -9.78 21.78 10.10
N ALA A 25 -11.01 21.58 9.64
CA ALA A 25 -11.77 22.55 8.87
C ALA A 25 -13.28 22.26 8.95
N VAL A 26 -14.06 23.19 8.44
CA VAL A 26 -15.46 22.95 8.04
C VAL A 26 -15.57 23.19 6.55
N ALA A 27 -16.12 22.25 5.81
CA ALA A 27 -16.27 22.33 4.37
C ALA A 27 -17.72 22.65 3.97
N VAL A 28 -17.86 23.54 2.99
CA VAL A 28 -19.12 23.89 2.34
C VAL A 28 -18.93 23.86 0.82
N ASN A 29 -20.03 23.69 0.08
CA ASN A 29 -19.95 23.79 -1.38
C ASN A 29 -19.76 25.27 -1.79
N PRO A 30 -18.77 25.63 -2.62
CA PRO A 30 -18.59 27.01 -3.10
C PRO A 30 -19.79 27.58 -3.86
N LYS A 31 -20.63 26.70 -4.42
CA LYS A 31 -21.83 27.05 -5.18
C LYS A 31 -23.07 27.19 -4.30
N ASP A 32 -22.96 26.92 -2.99
CA ASP A 32 -24.05 27.11 -2.04
C ASP A 32 -24.12 28.59 -1.59
N PRO A 33 -25.15 29.36 -2.02
CA PRO A 33 -25.25 30.77 -1.68
C PRO A 33 -25.47 31.02 -0.18
N ARG A 34 -25.85 30.00 0.60
CA ARG A 34 -26.01 30.12 2.07
C ARG A 34 -24.67 30.33 2.77
N TYR A 35 -23.58 29.78 2.23
CA TYR A 35 -22.29 29.69 2.92
C TYR A 35 -21.10 30.21 2.09
N ALA A 36 -21.28 30.50 0.80
CA ALA A 36 -20.19 30.97 -0.08
C ALA A 36 -19.41 32.17 0.50
N ASP A 37 -20.11 33.13 1.10
CA ASP A 37 -19.51 34.34 1.72
C ASP A 37 -18.76 34.05 3.05
N LEU A 38 -18.79 32.80 3.52
CA LEU A 38 -18.08 32.36 4.72
C LEU A 38 -16.76 31.64 4.40
N ILE A 39 -16.52 31.28 3.15
CA ILE A 39 -15.27 30.63 2.74
C ILE A 39 -14.08 31.56 3.02
N GLY A 40 -13.03 31.02 3.64
CA GLY A 40 -11.84 31.76 4.07
C GLY A 40 -11.95 32.41 5.45
N LYS A 41 -13.14 32.38 6.07
CA LYS A 41 -13.33 32.74 7.49
C LYS A 41 -13.05 31.54 8.40
N HIS A 42 -13.18 31.73 9.70
CA HIS A 42 -12.92 30.69 10.70
C HIS A 42 -14.16 30.41 11.55
N VAL A 43 -14.29 29.17 11.97
CA VAL A 43 -15.29 28.73 12.94
C VAL A 43 -14.59 28.23 14.20
N ARG A 44 -15.17 28.51 15.36
CA ARG A 44 -14.74 27.90 16.63
C ARG A 44 -15.17 26.45 16.66
N ARG A 45 -14.20 25.54 16.79
CA ARG A 45 -14.43 24.12 16.98
C ARG A 45 -15.18 23.87 18.29
N ALA A 46 -16.20 23.02 18.27
CA ALA A 46 -17.10 22.88 19.41
C ALA A 46 -16.49 22.10 20.59
N LEU A 47 -15.58 21.16 20.30
CA LEU A 47 -14.82 20.38 21.27
C LEU A 47 -13.33 20.37 20.87
N PRO A 48 -12.41 20.18 21.84
CA PRO A 48 -12.66 20.13 23.28
C PRO A 48 -13.04 21.51 23.86
N LEU A 49 -13.64 21.55 25.05
CA LEU A 49 -14.20 22.79 25.61
C LEU A 49 -13.12 23.75 26.11
N GLU A 50 -12.02 23.19 26.60
CA GLU A 50 -10.83 23.91 27.04
C GLU A 50 -10.00 24.49 25.88
N ASP A 51 -10.18 23.98 24.66
CA ASP A 51 -9.47 24.44 23.48
C ASP A 51 -10.37 24.43 22.22
N GLN A 52 -11.18 25.49 22.12
CA GLN A 52 -12.05 25.76 20.97
C GLN A 52 -11.28 26.44 19.84
N ALA A 53 -10.36 25.69 19.23
CA ALA A 53 -9.51 26.13 18.13
C ALA A 53 -10.31 26.81 17.00
N LEU A 54 -9.71 27.81 16.37
CA LEU A 54 -10.23 28.42 15.15
C LEU A 54 -9.80 27.57 13.96
N ILE A 55 -10.79 26.96 13.29
CA ILE A 55 -10.56 26.14 12.09
C ILE A 55 -11.16 26.84 10.86
N PRO A 56 -10.50 26.78 9.69
CA PRO A 56 -10.96 27.45 8.49
C PRO A 56 -12.27 26.86 7.95
N ILE A 57 -13.06 27.72 7.31
CA ILE A 57 -14.19 27.35 6.48
C ILE A 57 -13.67 27.28 5.04
N ILE A 58 -13.68 26.07 4.46
CA ILE A 58 -13.14 25.79 3.13
C ILE A 58 -14.26 25.51 2.13
N GLY A 59 -13.99 25.83 0.87
CA GLY A 59 -14.87 25.52 -0.25
C GLY A 59 -14.44 24.22 -0.92
N ASP A 60 -15.28 23.19 -0.92
CA ASP A 60 -15.04 21.94 -1.64
C ASP A 60 -16.28 21.52 -2.46
N GLU A 61 -16.10 21.33 -3.77
CA GLU A 61 -17.23 21.03 -4.68
C GLU A 61 -17.82 19.63 -4.46
N GLN A 62 -17.14 18.74 -3.73
CA GLN A 62 -17.67 17.41 -3.39
C GLN A 62 -18.72 17.44 -2.28
N ILE A 63 -18.89 18.58 -1.59
CA ILE A 63 -19.91 18.72 -0.56
C ILE A 63 -21.30 18.75 -1.20
N ASP A 64 -22.13 17.80 -0.80
CA ASP A 64 -23.54 17.77 -1.18
C ASP A 64 -24.30 18.87 -0.42
N VAL A 65 -24.88 19.80 -1.18
CA VAL A 65 -25.65 20.95 -0.68
C VAL A 65 -26.96 20.50 0.00
N GLU A 66 -27.53 19.38 -0.43
CA GLU A 66 -28.81 18.85 0.05
C GLU A 66 -28.63 17.90 1.24
N PHE A 67 -27.45 17.31 1.41
CA PHE A 67 -27.20 16.38 2.51
C PHE A 67 -27.04 17.10 3.86
N GLY A 68 -27.86 16.73 4.84
CA GLY A 68 -27.84 17.30 6.18
C GLY A 68 -28.09 18.82 6.13
N THR A 69 -27.06 19.60 6.41
CA THR A 69 -27.10 21.07 6.37
C THR A 69 -26.37 21.67 5.17
N GLY A 70 -25.69 20.86 4.35
CA GLY A 70 -24.73 21.35 3.35
C GLY A 70 -23.38 21.79 3.94
N VAL A 71 -23.15 21.49 5.22
CA VAL A 71 -21.93 21.82 5.96
C VAL A 71 -21.35 20.55 6.58
N LEU A 72 -20.09 20.24 6.26
CA LEU A 72 -19.38 19.05 6.71
C LEU A 72 -18.25 19.43 7.66
N LYS A 73 -18.16 18.77 8.83
CA LYS A 73 -16.92 18.79 9.63
C LYS A 73 -15.84 17.96 8.93
N VAL A 74 -14.61 18.46 8.86
CA VAL A 74 -13.51 17.75 8.19
C VAL A 74 -12.52 17.24 9.24
N THR A 75 -12.44 15.92 9.36
CA THR A 75 -11.57 15.16 10.29
C THR A 75 -10.62 14.22 9.54
N PRO A 76 -9.51 14.73 8.99
CA PRO A 76 -8.67 13.95 8.08
C PRO A 76 -8.14 12.63 8.65
N ALA A 77 -7.95 12.53 9.97
CA ALA A 77 -7.43 11.31 10.58
C ALA A 77 -8.45 10.18 10.80
N HIS A 78 -9.75 10.47 10.69
CA HIS A 78 -10.83 9.58 11.18
C HIS A 78 -11.91 9.27 10.15
N ASP A 79 -11.77 9.75 8.91
CA ASP A 79 -12.66 9.43 7.80
C ASP A 79 -11.92 9.51 6.45
N PRO A 80 -12.07 8.53 5.54
CA PRO A 80 -11.38 8.55 4.25
C PRO A 80 -11.76 9.72 3.33
N ALA A 81 -13.04 10.14 3.32
CA ALA A 81 -13.47 11.27 2.52
C ALA A 81 -12.89 12.58 3.09
N ASP A 82 -12.90 12.72 4.41
CA ASP A 82 -12.26 13.85 5.09
C ASP A 82 -10.74 13.87 4.87
N PHE A 83 -10.08 12.71 4.82
CA PHE A 83 -8.65 12.62 4.50
C PHE A 83 -8.37 13.15 3.09
N ALA A 84 -9.20 12.78 2.11
CA ALA A 84 -9.06 13.26 0.74
C ALA A 84 -9.31 14.78 0.63
N ILE A 85 -10.28 15.32 1.37
CA ILE A 85 -10.50 16.77 1.49
C ILE A 85 -9.26 17.41 2.13
N GLY A 86 -8.76 16.86 3.23
CA GLY A 86 -7.57 17.34 3.94
C GLY A 86 -6.34 17.41 3.05
N GLN A 87 -6.10 16.40 2.22
CA GLN A 87 -5.02 16.38 1.23
C GLN A 87 -5.15 17.53 0.21
N ARG A 88 -6.34 17.72 -0.38
CA ARG A 88 -6.57 18.77 -1.39
C ARG A 88 -6.36 20.18 -0.83
N HIS A 89 -6.76 20.39 0.42
CA HIS A 89 -6.71 21.69 1.08
C HIS A 89 -5.50 21.87 2.00
N HIS A 90 -4.58 20.90 2.03
CA HIS A 90 -3.38 20.91 2.88
C HIS A 90 -3.69 21.11 4.37
N LEU A 91 -4.76 20.47 4.85
CA LEU A 91 -5.21 20.59 6.23
C LEU A 91 -4.30 19.77 7.18
N PRO A 92 -4.13 20.24 8.44
CA PRO A 92 -3.51 19.44 9.47
C PRO A 92 -4.24 18.11 9.69
N VAL A 93 -3.48 17.11 10.14
CA VAL A 93 -3.97 15.79 10.50
C VAL A 93 -3.81 15.63 12.01
N ILE A 94 -4.92 15.41 12.72
CA ILE A 94 -4.93 15.23 14.18
C ILE A 94 -5.50 13.84 14.50
N ASP A 95 -4.63 12.89 14.85
CA ASP A 95 -5.07 11.58 15.35
C ASP A 95 -5.39 11.68 16.84
N ILE A 96 -6.66 11.47 17.20
CA ILE A 96 -7.15 11.51 18.59
C ILE A 96 -7.43 10.10 19.15
N LEU A 97 -7.12 9.04 18.39
CA LEU A 97 -7.36 7.65 18.78
C LEU A 97 -6.04 6.93 19.04
N ASN A 98 -5.99 6.20 20.15
CA ASN A 98 -4.96 5.20 20.38
C ASN A 98 -5.23 3.94 19.55
N PRO A 99 -4.22 3.06 19.35
CA PRO A 99 -4.39 1.82 18.60
C PRO A 99 -5.48 0.88 19.15
N ASP A 100 -5.82 0.97 20.43
CA ASP A 100 -6.86 0.16 21.08
C ASP A 100 -8.28 0.76 20.96
N GLY A 101 -8.42 1.92 20.30
CA GLY A 101 -9.68 2.62 20.13
C GLY A 101 -10.10 3.49 21.32
N THR A 102 -9.22 3.71 22.30
CA THR A 102 -9.41 4.74 23.32
C THR A 102 -9.00 6.12 22.82
N MET A 103 -9.58 7.18 23.37
CA MET A 103 -9.22 8.55 23.04
C MET A 103 -7.89 8.95 23.69
N ASN A 104 -7.00 9.62 22.95
CA ASN A 104 -5.74 10.15 23.49
C ASN A 104 -5.90 11.57 24.07
N GLU A 105 -4.80 12.18 24.52
CA GLU A 105 -4.80 13.51 25.16
C GLU A 105 -5.30 14.64 24.24
N LEU A 106 -5.12 14.51 22.91
CA LEU A 106 -5.57 15.50 21.92
C LEU A 106 -7.10 15.56 21.81
N ALA A 107 -7.82 14.54 22.32
CA ALA A 107 -9.27 14.57 22.39
C ALA A 107 -9.81 15.55 23.46
N GLY A 108 -8.95 16.06 24.33
CA GLY A 108 -9.29 16.91 25.47
C GLY A 108 -9.56 16.12 26.75
N ARG A 109 -9.44 16.81 27.88
CA ARG A 109 -9.50 16.26 29.25
C ARG A 109 -10.79 15.51 29.57
N ASP A 110 -11.89 15.89 28.93
CA ASP A 110 -13.21 15.30 29.17
C ASP A 110 -13.43 13.99 28.39
N LEU A 111 -12.61 13.73 27.36
CA LEU A 111 -12.73 12.56 26.49
C LEU A 111 -11.52 11.62 26.58
N ALA A 112 -10.33 12.13 26.90
CA ALA A 112 -9.09 11.37 27.00
C ALA A 112 -9.24 10.14 27.93
N GLY A 113 -8.73 8.99 27.47
CA GLY A 113 -8.79 7.71 28.18
C GLY A 113 -10.12 6.96 28.07
N LEU A 114 -11.17 7.55 27.49
CA LEU A 114 -12.44 6.85 27.26
C LEU A 114 -12.35 5.95 26.02
N ASP A 115 -13.05 4.82 26.03
CA ASP A 115 -13.34 4.08 24.81
C ASP A 115 -14.20 4.94 23.86
N ARG A 116 -13.94 4.87 22.55
CA ARG A 116 -14.62 5.68 21.53
C ARG A 116 -16.14 5.65 21.58
N ALA A 117 -16.76 4.53 21.93
CA ALA A 117 -18.22 4.44 22.03
C ALA A 117 -18.75 5.15 23.29
N VAL A 118 -17.97 5.15 24.38
CA VAL A 118 -18.25 5.93 25.58
C VAL A 118 -18.03 7.42 25.32
N ALA A 119 -16.92 7.76 24.66
CA ALA A 119 -16.58 9.12 24.25
C ALA A 119 -17.66 9.72 23.34
N ARG A 120 -18.26 8.94 22.43
CA ARG A 120 -19.38 9.38 21.58
C ARG A 120 -20.56 9.90 22.38
N ARG A 121 -20.98 9.16 23.40
CA ARG A 121 -22.09 9.58 24.29
C ARG A 121 -21.68 10.81 25.10
N LYS A 122 -20.47 10.80 25.65
CA LYS A 122 -19.95 11.92 26.43
C LYS A 122 -19.84 13.20 25.62
N ALA A 123 -19.36 13.14 24.38
CA ALA A 123 -19.27 14.28 23.47
C ALA A 123 -20.65 14.89 23.19
N ALA A 124 -21.68 14.06 22.95
CA ALA A 124 -23.04 14.54 22.78
C ALA A 124 -23.58 15.24 24.05
N GLU A 125 -23.30 14.70 25.23
CA GLU A 125 -23.65 15.33 26.52
C GLU A 125 -22.97 16.69 26.70
N LEU A 126 -21.67 16.79 26.38
CA LEU A 126 -20.90 18.02 26.48
C LEU A 126 -21.44 19.10 25.52
N LEU A 127 -21.76 18.74 24.27
CA LEU A 127 -22.37 19.65 23.31
C LEU A 127 -23.73 20.14 23.82
N SER A 128 -24.54 19.24 24.40
CA SER A 128 -25.84 19.60 24.98
C SER A 128 -25.69 20.55 26.18
N SER A 129 -24.77 20.27 27.10
CA SER A 129 -24.60 21.08 28.31
C SER A 129 -24.04 22.47 28.03
N HIS A 130 -23.32 22.64 26.91
CA HIS A 130 -22.74 23.91 26.48
C HIS A 130 -23.60 24.65 25.43
N GLY A 131 -24.78 24.14 25.12
CA GLY A 131 -25.72 24.78 24.19
C GLY A 131 -25.25 24.80 22.73
N THR A 132 -24.34 23.90 22.35
CA THR A 132 -23.85 23.75 20.97
C THR A 132 -24.45 22.56 20.23
N LEU A 133 -25.30 21.78 20.90
CA LEU A 133 -26.14 20.76 20.27
C LEU A 133 -27.50 21.35 19.88
N GLU A 134 -27.77 21.45 18.57
CA GLU A 134 -29.05 21.95 18.06
C GLU A 134 -30.16 20.89 18.10
N LYS A 135 -29.87 19.68 17.63
CA LYS A 135 -30.84 18.57 17.53
C LYS A 135 -30.12 17.23 17.60
N GLN A 136 -30.80 16.20 18.12
CA GLN A 136 -30.40 14.81 18.04
C GLN A 136 -31.56 13.96 17.53
N GLU A 137 -31.30 13.07 16.57
CA GLU A 137 -32.30 12.14 16.05
C GLU A 137 -31.68 10.77 15.70
N PRO A 138 -32.47 9.68 15.74
CA PRO A 138 -32.01 8.38 15.26
C PRO A 138 -31.67 8.45 13.78
N TYR A 139 -30.51 7.91 13.41
CA TYR A 139 -30.04 7.87 12.03
C TYR A 139 -29.50 6.47 11.71
N VAL A 140 -29.95 5.90 10.59
CA VAL A 140 -29.46 4.62 10.09
C VAL A 140 -28.38 4.89 9.07
N ASN A 141 -27.18 4.41 9.32
CA ASN A 141 -26.04 4.51 8.40
C ASN A 141 -25.44 3.14 8.10
N ASN A 142 -24.65 3.09 7.03
CA ASN A 142 -23.82 1.92 6.71
C ASN A 142 -22.50 2.05 7.46
N VAL A 143 -22.17 1.05 8.27
CA VAL A 143 -20.91 0.98 9.02
C VAL A 143 -20.16 -0.25 8.55
N GLY A 144 -18.86 -0.11 8.28
CA GLY A 144 -18.00 -1.25 7.91
C GLY A 144 -17.74 -2.15 9.12
N PHE A 145 -17.73 -3.46 8.92
CA PHE A 145 -17.46 -4.46 9.97
C PHE A 145 -16.26 -5.32 9.59
N SER A 146 -15.52 -5.76 10.59
CA SER A 146 -14.49 -6.78 10.43
C SER A 146 -15.13 -8.10 10.02
N GLU A 147 -14.72 -8.65 8.87
CA GLU A 147 -15.21 -9.96 8.39
C GLU A 147 -14.91 -11.12 9.34
N ARG A 148 -13.91 -10.99 10.21
CA ARG A 148 -13.48 -12.04 11.14
C ARG A 148 -14.04 -11.88 12.55
N ALA A 149 -14.01 -10.65 13.07
CA ALA A 149 -14.35 -10.38 14.47
C ALA A 149 -15.76 -9.81 14.68
N ASP A 150 -16.47 -9.47 13.60
CA ASP A 150 -17.81 -8.87 13.64
C ASP A 150 -17.89 -7.63 14.54
N VAL A 151 -16.85 -6.80 14.46
CA VAL A 151 -16.78 -5.50 15.15
C VAL A 151 -16.71 -4.36 14.14
N PRO A 152 -17.30 -3.18 14.44
CA PRO A 152 -17.19 -2.01 13.59
C PRO A 152 -15.73 -1.63 13.33
N VAL A 153 -15.39 -1.41 12.06
CA VAL A 153 -14.07 -0.93 11.63
C VAL A 153 -13.94 0.53 12.03
N GLU A 154 -12.80 0.86 12.61
CA GLU A 154 -12.47 2.21 13.03
C GLU A 154 -11.45 2.81 12.05
N PRO A 155 -11.81 3.85 11.28
CA PRO A 155 -10.85 4.54 10.43
C PRO A 155 -9.84 5.28 11.32
N ARG A 156 -8.57 4.97 11.14
CA ARG A 156 -7.46 5.61 11.83
C ARG A 156 -6.26 5.66 10.90
N LEU A 157 -5.51 6.75 10.94
CA LEU A 157 -4.26 6.86 10.22
C LEU A 157 -3.15 6.05 10.90
N SER A 158 -2.43 5.30 10.09
CA SER A 158 -1.23 4.57 10.50
C SER A 158 -0.29 4.45 9.32
N GLU A 159 1.00 4.34 9.60
CA GLU A 159 1.98 3.98 8.58
C GLU A 159 1.76 2.51 8.20
N GLN A 160 1.69 2.24 6.89
CA GLN A 160 1.39 0.92 6.34
C GLN A 160 2.13 0.75 5.01
N TRP A 161 2.34 -0.50 4.62
CA TRP A 161 2.87 -0.87 3.32
C TRP A 161 1.75 -1.03 2.32
N PHE A 162 1.87 -0.34 1.18
CA PHE A 162 0.92 -0.40 0.09
C PHE A 162 1.57 -0.95 -1.18
N LEU A 163 0.87 -1.86 -1.86
CA LEU A 163 1.22 -2.32 -3.19
C LEU A 163 0.40 -1.55 -4.22
N LYS A 164 1.08 -0.80 -5.07
CA LYS A 164 0.51 -0.25 -6.29
C LYS A 164 0.40 -1.33 -7.35
N TYR A 165 -0.78 -1.56 -7.89
CA TYR A 165 -1.00 -2.60 -8.90
C TYR A 165 -0.27 -2.27 -10.21
N PRO A 166 0.75 -3.06 -10.62
CA PRO A 166 1.61 -2.69 -11.75
C PRO A 166 1.02 -3.06 -13.12
N SER A 167 -0.07 -3.85 -13.16
CA SER A 167 -0.51 -4.52 -14.39
C SER A 167 -2.02 -4.58 -14.57
N VAL A 168 -2.77 -3.59 -14.07
CA VAL A 168 -4.24 -3.52 -14.17
C VAL A 168 -4.72 -3.67 -15.62
N GLY A 169 -4.14 -2.91 -16.57
CA GLY A 169 -4.54 -2.96 -17.97
C GLY A 169 -4.30 -4.33 -18.63
N ARG A 170 -3.14 -4.94 -18.36
CA ARG A 170 -2.80 -6.29 -18.85
C ARG A 170 -3.76 -7.33 -18.27
N ALA A 171 -4.00 -7.28 -16.96
CA ALA A 171 -4.90 -8.20 -16.27
C ALA A 171 -6.36 -8.08 -16.75
N ARG A 172 -6.82 -6.90 -17.17
CA ARG A 172 -8.11 -6.72 -17.85
C ARG A 172 -8.10 -7.29 -19.27
N GLY A 173 -7.04 -7.03 -20.04
CA GLY A 173 -6.89 -7.53 -21.42
C GLY A 173 -6.92 -9.05 -21.52
N CYS A 174 -6.41 -9.75 -20.50
CA CYS A 174 -6.40 -11.21 -20.45
C CYS A 174 -7.79 -11.86 -20.28
N VAL A 175 -8.88 -11.12 -20.00
CA VAL A 175 -10.22 -11.69 -19.78
C VAL A 175 -11.11 -11.54 -21.01
N LEU A 176 -11.80 -12.60 -21.42
CA LEU A 176 -12.81 -12.53 -22.50
C LEU A 176 -14.01 -11.67 -22.10
N PRO A 177 -14.46 -10.75 -22.98
CA PRO A 177 -15.64 -9.94 -22.71
C PRO A 177 -16.90 -10.80 -22.58
N PRO A 178 -17.88 -10.36 -21.78
CA PRO A 178 -19.15 -11.06 -21.64
C PRO A 178 -19.87 -11.21 -23.00
N GLY A 179 -20.22 -12.43 -23.37
CA GLY A 179 -20.96 -12.73 -24.61
C GLY A 179 -20.08 -12.99 -25.84
N GLU A 180 -18.77 -12.80 -25.76
CA GLU A 180 -17.84 -13.30 -26.79
C GLU A 180 -17.58 -14.80 -26.58
N LYS A 181 -17.98 -15.62 -27.56
CA LYS A 181 -17.61 -17.04 -27.57
C LYS A 181 -16.16 -17.17 -28.00
N GLY A 182 -15.24 -17.30 -27.05
CA GLY A 182 -13.88 -17.73 -27.39
C GLY A 182 -13.89 -19.16 -27.97
N SER A 183 -12.96 -19.49 -28.86
CA SER A 183 -12.77 -20.86 -29.37
C SER A 183 -12.51 -21.82 -28.20
N ALA A 184 -13.36 -22.82 -27.97
CA ALA A 184 -13.11 -23.80 -26.92
C ALA A 184 -11.70 -24.42 -27.11
N PRO A 185 -10.95 -24.69 -26.02
CA PRO A 185 -9.70 -25.42 -26.15
C PRO A 185 -10.01 -26.76 -26.84
N ALA A 186 -9.30 -27.06 -27.92
CA ALA A 186 -9.44 -28.35 -28.58
C ALA A 186 -9.11 -29.44 -27.55
N PRO A 187 -9.90 -30.52 -27.43
CA PRO A 187 -9.54 -31.62 -26.54
C PRO A 187 -8.18 -32.12 -26.99
N GLY A 188 -7.19 -32.01 -26.10
CA GLY A 188 -5.82 -32.43 -26.36
C GLY A 188 -5.81 -33.84 -26.91
N ALA A 189 -5.12 -34.04 -28.03
CA ALA A 189 -4.76 -35.35 -28.51
C ALA A 189 -4.12 -36.11 -27.35
N SER A 190 -4.67 -37.29 -27.02
CA SER A 190 -4.11 -38.17 -26.01
C SER A 190 -2.61 -38.31 -26.23
N ALA A 191 -1.82 -37.93 -25.22
CA ALA A 191 -0.43 -38.35 -25.17
C ALA A 191 -0.44 -39.88 -25.01
N ASP A 192 -0.30 -40.59 -26.12
CA ASP A 192 0.07 -42.00 -26.11
C ASP A 192 1.36 -42.12 -25.31
N ALA A 193 1.27 -42.79 -24.17
CA ALA A 193 2.43 -43.17 -23.38
C ALA A 193 3.36 -44.03 -24.26
N PRO A 194 4.68 -43.76 -24.34
CA PRO A 194 5.54 -44.59 -25.16
C PRO A 194 5.73 -45.94 -24.47
N SER A 195 5.28 -46.99 -25.15
CA SER A 195 5.60 -48.38 -24.84
C SER A 195 7.10 -48.63 -24.98
N ALA A 196 7.69 -49.28 -23.97
CA ALA A 196 9.05 -49.77 -24.01
C ALA A 196 9.25 -50.80 -25.13
N HIS A 197 10.15 -50.55 -26.07
CA HIS A 197 10.96 -51.56 -26.74
C HIS A 197 12.21 -50.92 -27.36
N GLY A 198 13.36 -51.57 -27.12
CA GLY A 198 14.69 -51.05 -27.41
C GLY A 198 15.13 -51.11 -28.87
N GLY A 199 16.21 -50.38 -29.14
CA GLY A 199 17.00 -50.46 -30.36
C GLY A 199 18.22 -49.55 -30.25
N GLU A 200 19.40 -50.17 -30.23
CA GLU A 200 20.71 -49.52 -30.21
C GLU A 200 20.98 -48.70 -31.48
N GLY A 201 21.77 -47.62 -31.40
CA GLY A 201 22.33 -47.01 -32.61
C GLY A 201 23.00 -45.64 -32.55
N ARG A 202 24.30 -45.64 -32.20
CA ARG A 202 25.42 -44.82 -32.75
C ARG A 202 25.64 -43.34 -32.34
N ARG A 203 26.96 -43.09 -32.23
CA ARG A 203 27.76 -41.91 -31.86
C ARG A 203 27.80 -40.78 -32.92
N GLY A 204 28.18 -39.59 -32.46
CA GLY A 204 28.84 -38.50 -33.21
C GLY A 204 28.65 -37.16 -32.47
N ASP A 205 29.53 -36.73 -31.58
CA ASP A 205 30.82 -36.01 -31.77
C ASP A 205 30.68 -34.47 -31.81
N ASP A 206 31.21 -33.86 -30.75
CA ASP A 206 31.88 -32.57 -30.52
C ASP A 206 31.54 -31.28 -31.30
N GLY A 207 31.43 -30.17 -30.53
CA GLY A 207 31.59 -28.81 -31.06
C GLY A 207 31.35 -27.68 -30.03
N VAL A 208 32.42 -27.20 -29.39
CA VAL A 208 32.49 -25.90 -28.66
C VAL A 208 33.17 -24.86 -29.57
N PRO A 209 32.73 -23.59 -29.60
CA PRO A 209 33.57 -22.46 -29.12
C PRO A 209 32.75 -21.37 -28.39
N SER A 210 33.14 -20.84 -27.23
CA SER A 210 34.12 -19.76 -26.95
C SER A 210 33.73 -18.32 -27.38
N ALA A 211 33.25 -17.55 -26.38
CA ALA A 211 33.66 -16.21 -25.91
C ALA A 211 33.68 -14.92 -26.79
N ARG A 212 32.99 -13.87 -26.28
CA ARG A 212 33.40 -12.46 -25.97
C ARG A 212 32.24 -11.49 -26.24
N ALA A 213 31.61 -10.94 -25.20
CA ALA A 213 31.90 -9.69 -24.49
C ALA A 213 31.34 -8.44 -25.19
N HIS A 214 30.36 -7.76 -24.57
CA HIS A 214 30.32 -6.30 -24.38
C HIS A 214 29.30 -5.90 -23.31
N SER A 215 29.71 -4.93 -22.51
CA SER A 215 29.13 -4.38 -21.29
C SER A 215 27.93 -3.47 -21.53
N ALA A 216 26.88 -3.59 -20.71
CA ALA A 216 26.03 -2.48 -20.26
C ALA A 216 25.22 -2.96 -19.03
N ALA A 217 25.25 -2.17 -17.96
CA ALA A 217 24.43 -2.40 -16.76
C ALA A 217 22.92 -2.24 -17.08
N PRO A 218 22.00 -3.00 -16.48
CA PRO A 218 20.59 -2.68 -16.59
C PRO A 218 20.20 -1.72 -15.46
N GLY A 219 19.82 -0.51 -15.84
CA GLY A 219 18.87 0.28 -15.06
C GLY A 219 17.53 -0.46 -14.97
N ALA A 220 16.72 -0.07 -13.99
CA ALA A 220 15.36 -0.56 -13.74
C ALA A 220 14.65 -0.92 -15.06
N GLY A 221 14.50 -2.22 -15.31
CA GLY A 221 13.93 -2.72 -16.54
C GLY A 221 12.45 -2.39 -16.60
N GLU A 222 12.08 -1.43 -17.45
CA GLU A 222 10.82 -1.50 -18.16
C GLU A 222 10.73 -2.89 -18.79
N VAL A 223 9.68 -3.64 -18.40
CA VAL A 223 9.32 -4.89 -19.08
C VAL A 223 9.18 -4.55 -20.57
N PRO A 224 9.88 -5.24 -21.48
CA PRO A 224 9.89 -4.85 -22.89
C PRO A 224 8.45 -4.85 -23.41
N ASN A 225 8.07 -3.73 -23.99
CA ASN A 225 6.85 -3.62 -24.77
C ASN A 225 7.01 -4.60 -25.93
N ALA A 226 6.30 -5.73 -25.87
CA ALA A 226 6.36 -6.78 -26.86
C ALA A 226 5.73 -6.26 -28.16
N GLY A 227 6.56 -5.60 -28.97
CA GLY A 227 6.26 -5.26 -30.35
C GLY A 227 6.35 -6.49 -31.23
N GLU A 228 5.19 -6.93 -31.70
CA GLU A 228 4.96 -7.61 -32.98
C GLU A 228 5.79 -8.87 -33.28
N ALA A 229 5.41 -9.98 -32.67
CA ALA A 229 5.52 -11.30 -33.28
C ALA A 229 4.10 -11.87 -33.49
N GLY A 230 3.85 -12.48 -34.65
CA GLY A 230 2.52 -12.69 -35.23
C GLY A 230 1.46 -13.28 -34.29
N ALA A 231 0.29 -12.63 -34.27
CA ALA A 231 -0.85 -12.97 -33.44
C ALA A 231 -1.46 -14.34 -33.80
N ALA A 232 -0.98 -15.39 -33.14
CA ALA A 232 -1.87 -16.46 -32.72
C ALA A 232 -2.82 -15.86 -31.67
N ALA A 233 -4.13 -16.05 -31.82
CA ALA A 233 -5.11 -15.52 -30.88
C ALA A 233 -4.77 -15.97 -29.45
N GLU A 234 -4.32 -15.04 -28.60
CA GLU A 234 -4.02 -15.34 -27.20
C GLU A 234 -5.26 -15.98 -26.56
N GLU A 235 -5.11 -17.18 -25.99
CA GLU A 235 -6.16 -17.81 -25.21
C GLU A 235 -6.43 -16.95 -23.97
N ARG A 236 -7.50 -16.16 -24.03
CA ARG A 236 -7.95 -15.28 -22.96
C ARG A 236 -8.74 -16.08 -21.90
N MET A 237 -8.58 -15.70 -20.64
CA MET A 237 -9.28 -16.26 -19.48
C MET A 237 -10.81 -16.12 -19.63
N ARG A 238 -11.54 -17.14 -19.21
CA ARG A 238 -13.01 -17.16 -19.20
C ARG A 238 -13.52 -17.31 -17.79
N PHE A 239 -14.56 -16.56 -17.48
CA PHE A 239 -15.32 -16.75 -16.26
C PHE A 239 -16.53 -17.66 -16.51
N PHE A 240 -16.80 -18.58 -15.60
CA PHE A 240 -18.03 -19.35 -15.58
C PHE A 240 -18.76 -19.16 -14.24
N PRO A 241 -20.00 -18.64 -14.22
CA PRO A 241 -20.75 -18.08 -15.35
C PRO A 241 -20.17 -16.76 -15.90
N ASP A 242 -20.37 -16.50 -17.21
CA ASP A 242 -19.83 -15.35 -17.95
C ASP A 242 -20.11 -13.97 -17.32
N ARG A 243 -21.17 -13.85 -16.51
CA ARG A 243 -21.53 -12.60 -15.83
C ARG A 243 -20.41 -12.07 -14.92
N TRP A 244 -19.57 -12.94 -14.38
CA TRP A 244 -18.46 -12.55 -13.50
C TRP A 244 -17.37 -11.74 -14.23
N ALA A 245 -17.27 -11.84 -15.55
CA ALA A 245 -16.35 -11.00 -16.32
C ALA A 245 -16.66 -9.51 -16.15
N LYS A 246 -17.95 -9.12 -16.05
CA LYS A 246 -18.34 -7.72 -15.75
C LYS A 246 -17.99 -7.31 -14.34
N VAL A 247 -18.17 -8.22 -13.37
CA VAL A 247 -17.85 -7.94 -11.96
C VAL A 247 -16.36 -7.74 -11.79
N TYR A 248 -15.54 -8.61 -12.40
CA TYR A 248 -14.10 -8.48 -12.43
C TYR A 248 -13.67 -7.16 -13.09
N ASP A 249 -14.20 -6.85 -14.28
CA ASP A 249 -13.83 -5.63 -14.99
C ASP A 249 -14.18 -4.36 -14.18
N HIS A 250 -15.38 -4.31 -13.61
CA HIS A 250 -15.81 -3.23 -12.73
C HIS A 250 -14.92 -3.09 -11.49
N TRP A 251 -14.52 -4.20 -10.88
CA TRP A 251 -13.60 -4.19 -9.75
C TRP A 251 -12.21 -3.65 -10.15
N MET A 252 -11.68 -4.11 -11.28
CA MET A 252 -10.37 -3.68 -11.80
C MET A 252 -10.33 -2.19 -12.18
N GLU A 253 -11.46 -1.58 -12.56
CA GLU A 253 -11.57 -0.14 -12.84
C GLU A 253 -11.45 0.73 -11.60
N GLY A 254 -11.96 0.26 -10.46
CA GLY A 254 -12.04 1.01 -9.20
C GLY A 254 -10.90 0.74 -8.22
N LEU A 255 -9.87 -0.03 -8.62
CA LEU A 255 -8.80 -0.47 -7.73
C LEU A 255 -8.08 0.71 -7.06
N GLN A 256 -7.96 0.60 -5.73
CA GLN A 256 -7.10 1.44 -4.91
C GLN A 256 -5.82 0.67 -4.58
N ASP A 257 -4.76 1.37 -4.18
CA ASP A 257 -3.54 0.71 -3.73
C ASP A 257 -3.84 -0.24 -2.55
N TRP A 258 -3.29 -1.45 -2.61
CA TRP A 258 -3.59 -2.49 -1.65
C TRP A 258 -2.71 -2.34 -0.42
N CYS A 259 -3.31 -2.09 0.75
CA CYS A 259 -2.60 -2.21 2.02
C CYS A 259 -2.21 -3.67 2.28
N ILE A 260 -0.92 -3.98 2.17
CA ILE A 260 -0.36 -5.34 2.27
C ILE A 260 0.21 -5.65 3.66
N SER A 261 0.38 -4.67 4.54
CA SER A 261 0.85 -4.89 5.92
C SER A 261 -0.29 -5.19 6.89
N ARG A 262 -0.02 -6.03 7.89
CA ARG A 262 -0.94 -6.40 8.95
C ARG A 262 -0.20 -6.40 10.28
N GLN A 263 -0.74 -5.74 11.29
CA GLN A 263 -0.25 -5.75 12.67
C GLN A 263 -0.69 -7.04 13.39
N LEU A 264 -0.34 -8.18 12.81
CA LEU A 264 -0.68 -9.52 13.29
C LEU A 264 0.59 -10.30 13.64
N TRP A 265 0.40 -11.33 14.47
CA TRP A 265 1.50 -12.19 14.91
C TRP A 265 1.79 -13.31 13.90
N TRP A 266 0.76 -13.72 13.14
CA TRP A 266 0.86 -14.82 12.19
C TRP A 266 0.83 -14.30 10.75
N GLY A 267 1.90 -14.57 10.01
CA GLY A 267 2.06 -14.25 8.60
C GLY A 267 3.54 -14.18 8.23
N HIS A 268 3.81 -13.96 6.94
CA HIS A 268 5.19 -13.73 6.48
C HIS A 268 5.63 -12.34 6.96
N ARG A 269 6.71 -12.26 7.73
CA ARG A 269 7.27 -10.98 8.18
C ARG A 269 7.65 -10.12 6.99
N ILE A 270 7.35 -8.83 7.07
CA ILE A 270 7.74 -7.89 6.03
C ILE A 270 9.28 -7.85 5.97
N PRO A 271 9.88 -8.08 4.79
CA PRO A 271 11.34 -8.19 4.63
C PRO A 271 12.04 -6.82 4.62
N VAL A 272 11.50 -5.84 5.34
CA VAL A 272 12.03 -4.47 5.37
C VAL A 272 12.72 -4.20 6.70
N TRP A 273 13.90 -3.62 6.61
CA TRP A 273 14.75 -3.26 7.73
C TRP A 273 15.03 -1.76 7.69
N THR A 274 14.86 -1.07 8.81
CA THR A 274 15.06 0.37 8.90
C THR A 274 16.13 0.70 9.93
N GLY A 275 17.03 1.61 9.56
CA GLY A 275 18.09 2.16 10.41
C GLY A 275 18.16 3.68 10.29
N ARG A 276 18.57 4.34 11.37
CA ARG A 276 18.82 5.79 11.38
C ARG A 276 20.19 6.06 11.99
N SER A 277 21.00 6.87 11.33
CA SER A 277 22.38 7.15 11.72
C SER A 277 22.75 8.59 11.39
N GLU A 278 23.49 9.26 12.27
CA GLU A 278 24.06 10.59 12.04
C GLU A 278 25.53 10.47 11.66
N ILE A 279 25.79 10.18 10.38
CA ILE A 279 27.11 9.91 9.81
C ILE A 279 27.20 10.52 8.42
N SER A 280 28.38 10.49 7.79
CA SER A 280 28.49 10.87 6.39
C SER A 280 28.04 9.73 5.46
N LEU A 281 27.62 10.05 4.24
CA LEU A 281 27.28 9.02 3.24
C LEU A 281 28.45 8.06 2.98
N ARG A 282 29.69 8.55 3.04
CA ARG A 282 30.89 7.69 2.96
C ARG A 282 30.95 6.71 4.14
N GLY A 283 30.66 7.17 5.35
CA GLY A 283 30.54 6.32 6.53
C GLY A 283 29.44 5.27 6.34
N LEU A 284 28.28 5.70 5.86
CA LEU A 284 27.11 4.84 5.65
C LEU A 284 27.37 3.76 4.59
N TYR A 285 27.98 4.11 3.46
CA TYR A 285 28.35 3.11 2.44
C TYR A 285 29.37 2.10 2.96
N THR A 286 30.28 2.53 3.84
CA THR A 286 31.24 1.64 4.50
C THR A 286 30.54 0.67 5.45
N GLU A 287 29.56 1.16 6.22
CA GLU A 287 28.72 0.33 7.08
C GLU A 287 27.89 -0.66 6.26
N LEU A 288 27.26 -0.21 5.17
CA LEU A 288 26.50 -1.07 4.26
C LEU A 288 27.37 -2.17 3.66
N LEU A 289 28.59 -1.85 3.21
CA LEU A 289 29.54 -2.89 2.76
C LEU A 289 29.88 -3.88 3.86
N THR A 290 30.02 -3.42 5.09
CA THR A 290 30.28 -4.30 6.24
C THR A 290 29.08 -5.22 6.48
N VAL A 291 27.86 -4.67 6.51
CA VAL A 291 26.62 -5.43 6.62
C VAL A 291 26.52 -6.49 5.53
N LEU A 292 26.81 -6.11 4.29
CA LEU A 292 26.73 -7.01 3.14
C LEU A 292 27.79 -8.10 3.20
N LEU A 293 29.05 -7.81 3.52
CA LEU A 293 30.17 -8.73 3.30
C LEU A 293 30.64 -9.49 4.55
N GLU A 294 30.47 -8.93 5.74
CA GLU A 294 31.06 -9.49 6.97
C GLU A 294 30.44 -10.84 7.33
N ASN A 295 31.19 -11.93 7.10
CA ASN A 295 30.79 -13.31 7.45
C ASN A 295 29.47 -13.78 6.79
N THR A 296 29.04 -13.14 5.70
CA THR A 296 27.78 -13.48 5.00
C THR A 296 27.99 -14.40 3.79
N GLY A 297 29.17 -14.34 3.16
CA GLY A 297 29.38 -14.92 1.84
C GLY A 297 28.52 -14.27 0.74
N PHE A 298 28.07 -13.03 0.95
CA PHE A 298 27.30 -12.27 -0.03
C PHE A 298 28.17 -11.92 -1.25
N THR A 299 27.56 -12.01 -2.43
CA THR A 299 28.20 -11.78 -3.72
C THR A 299 27.34 -10.86 -4.58
N ALA A 300 27.90 -10.34 -5.69
CA ALA A 300 27.12 -9.56 -6.66
C ALA A 300 25.90 -10.33 -7.22
N GLY A 301 25.94 -11.67 -7.23
CA GLY A 301 24.80 -12.50 -7.64
C GLY A 301 23.61 -12.43 -6.68
N ASP A 302 23.85 -12.10 -5.41
CA ASP A 302 22.82 -11.94 -4.37
C ASP A 302 22.20 -10.53 -4.38
N ALA A 303 22.80 -9.57 -5.10
CA ALA A 303 22.35 -8.17 -5.10
C ALA A 303 20.92 -7.97 -5.62
N GLY A 304 20.42 -8.90 -6.45
CA GLY A 304 19.03 -8.89 -6.92
C GLY A 304 17.99 -9.15 -5.82
N GLU A 305 18.40 -9.69 -4.67
CA GLU A 305 17.52 -9.96 -3.52
C GLU A 305 17.51 -8.82 -2.49
N VAL A 306 18.15 -7.69 -2.80
CA VAL A 306 18.34 -6.57 -1.87
C VAL A 306 18.03 -5.25 -2.58
N ALA A 307 17.13 -4.48 -2.01
CA ALA A 307 16.89 -3.10 -2.40
C ALA A 307 17.24 -2.17 -1.23
N ILE A 308 18.13 -1.21 -1.47
CA ILE A 308 18.55 -0.22 -0.47
C ILE A 308 18.01 1.15 -0.86
N ARG A 309 17.46 1.89 0.11
CA ARG A 309 17.12 3.30 -0.02
C ARG A 309 17.75 4.10 1.11
N ILE A 310 18.32 5.26 0.78
CA ILE A 310 18.85 6.23 1.73
C ILE A 310 18.17 7.57 1.44
N ASP A 311 17.50 8.14 2.44
CA ASP A 311 16.75 9.40 2.32
C ASP A 311 15.80 9.43 1.10
N GLY A 312 15.18 8.28 0.85
CA GLY A 312 14.27 8.07 -0.28
C GLY A 312 14.92 7.79 -1.63
N GLN A 313 16.23 7.95 -1.78
CA GLN A 313 16.97 7.63 -3.01
C GLN A 313 17.38 6.16 -3.05
N THR A 314 17.26 5.52 -4.21
CA THR A 314 17.62 4.09 -4.38
C THR A 314 19.12 3.94 -4.60
N LEU A 315 19.70 2.94 -3.95
CA LEU A 315 21.11 2.58 -4.04
C LEU A 315 21.25 1.11 -4.43
N ALA A 316 22.19 0.81 -5.33
CA ALA A 316 22.50 -0.56 -5.71
C ALA A 316 23.10 -1.33 -4.51
N ALA A 317 22.69 -2.59 -4.36
CA ALA A 317 23.24 -3.49 -3.35
C ALA A 317 24.48 -4.26 -3.83
N ASP A 318 24.99 -3.95 -5.03
CA ASP A 318 26.22 -4.54 -5.56
C ASP A 318 27.44 -4.01 -4.77
N PRO A 319 28.22 -4.87 -4.10
CA PRO A 319 29.41 -4.46 -3.36
C PRO A 319 30.44 -3.72 -4.22
N ASP A 320 30.62 -4.11 -5.49
CA ASP A 320 31.59 -3.46 -6.39
C ASP A 320 31.13 -2.05 -6.77
N GLU A 321 29.83 -1.82 -6.83
CA GLU A 321 29.27 -0.48 -7.05
C GLU A 321 29.42 0.41 -5.82
N LEU A 322 29.11 -0.11 -4.63
CA LEU A 322 29.31 0.61 -3.37
C LEU A 322 30.79 0.99 -3.17
N GLN A 323 31.72 0.09 -3.50
CA GLN A 323 33.15 0.39 -3.47
C GLN A 323 33.54 1.49 -4.48
N ARG A 324 32.95 1.50 -5.67
CA ARG A 324 33.17 2.58 -6.66
C ARG A 324 32.65 3.93 -6.16
N LEU A 325 31.48 3.95 -5.51
CA LEU A 325 30.93 5.17 -4.90
C LEU A 325 31.82 5.68 -3.77
N LEU A 326 32.32 4.78 -2.92
CA LEU A 326 33.31 5.10 -1.89
C LEU A 326 34.64 5.58 -2.45
N ALA A 327 35.07 5.08 -3.60
CA ALA A 327 36.29 5.55 -4.25
C ALA A 327 36.10 6.90 -4.97
N SER A 328 34.88 7.41 -5.08
CA SER A 328 34.62 8.71 -5.69
C SER A 328 35.21 9.84 -4.84
N GLY A 329 35.80 10.82 -5.53
CA GLY A 329 36.34 12.04 -4.91
C GLY A 329 35.27 13.10 -4.64
N ASP A 330 33.99 12.72 -4.55
CA ASP A 330 32.90 13.65 -4.28
C ASP A 330 32.97 14.12 -2.81
N PRO A 331 33.24 15.41 -2.55
CA PRO A 331 33.32 15.93 -1.19
C PRO A 331 31.95 15.95 -0.48
N GLY A 332 30.84 15.86 -1.22
CA GLY A 332 29.50 15.79 -0.65
C GLY A 332 29.27 14.53 0.19
N LEU A 333 30.02 13.45 -0.07
CA LEU A 333 29.91 12.20 0.67
C LEU A 333 30.47 12.27 2.10
N ASP A 334 31.25 13.30 2.41
CA ASP A 334 31.91 13.48 3.71
C ASP A 334 31.13 14.40 4.66
N VAL A 335 30.01 14.96 4.20
CA VAL A 335 29.11 15.77 5.03
C VAL A 335 28.34 14.87 5.97
N VAL A 336 28.46 15.11 7.28
CA VAL A 336 27.69 14.40 8.30
C VAL A 336 26.26 14.94 8.33
N ALA A 337 25.29 14.04 8.22
CA ALA A 337 23.88 14.35 8.35
C ALA A 337 23.13 13.16 8.98
N ALA A 338 21.90 13.42 9.43
CA ALA A 338 20.99 12.35 9.81
C ALA A 338 20.44 11.69 8.55
N HIS A 339 20.65 10.38 8.43
CA HIS A 339 20.21 9.57 7.31
C HIS A 339 19.22 8.51 7.77
N GLU A 340 18.13 8.34 7.01
CA GLU A 340 17.26 7.17 7.12
C GLU A 340 17.62 6.17 6.04
N THR A 341 17.90 4.93 6.45
CA THR A 341 18.22 3.83 5.55
C THR A 341 17.15 2.75 5.66
N VAL A 342 16.59 2.36 4.51
CA VAL A 342 15.60 1.30 4.37
C VAL A 342 16.18 0.22 3.48
N ILE A 343 16.20 -1.02 3.96
CA ILE A 343 16.72 -2.19 3.25
C ILE A 343 15.60 -3.21 3.15
N CYS A 344 15.12 -3.46 1.93
CA CYS A 344 14.19 -4.55 1.66
C CYS A 344 15.00 -5.76 1.16
N THR A 345 14.95 -6.88 1.87
CA THR A 345 15.69 -8.08 1.45
C THR A 345 15.06 -9.39 1.90
N ILE A 346 15.05 -10.35 0.96
CA ILE A 346 14.75 -11.76 1.24
C ILE A 346 16.02 -12.60 1.44
N CYS A 347 17.19 -11.96 1.39
CA CYS A 347 18.48 -12.64 1.51
C CYS A 347 18.78 -12.94 2.99
N ASP A 348 18.50 -14.17 3.41
CA ASP A 348 18.69 -14.62 4.80
C ASP A 348 20.12 -14.44 5.33
N LYS A 349 21.12 -14.38 4.44
CA LYS A 349 22.52 -14.14 4.77
C LYS A 349 22.72 -12.81 5.52
N LEU A 350 21.85 -11.82 5.29
CA LEU A 350 22.02 -10.46 5.80
C LEU A 350 21.32 -10.21 7.13
N HIS A 351 20.30 -10.98 7.49
CA HIS A 351 19.43 -10.69 8.63
C HIS A 351 20.18 -10.54 9.95
N ALA A 352 21.13 -11.44 10.23
CA ALA A 352 21.93 -11.38 11.46
C ALA A 352 22.86 -10.16 11.51
N ASN A 353 23.36 -9.71 10.35
CA ASN A 353 24.20 -8.52 10.27
C ASN A 353 23.37 -7.24 10.39
N LEU A 354 22.24 -7.15 9.69
CA LEU A 354 21.32 -6.02 9.80
C LEU A 354 20.93 -5.76 11.26
N ALA A 355 20.51 -6.80 11.99
CA ALA A 355 20.19 -6.70 13.40
C ALA A 355 21.39 -6.25 14.26
N ARG A 356 22.59 -6.80 14.00
CA ARG A 356 23.82 -6.45 14.75
C ARG A 356 24.23 -4.98 14.54
N HIS A 357 23.96 -4.45 13.36
CA HIS A 357 24.25 -3.07 12.97
C HIS A 357 23.09 -2.11 13.29
N GLY A 358 22.14 -2.53 14.14
CA GLY A 358 21.09 -1.64 14.65
C GLY A 358 19.92 -1.39 13.70
N PHE A 359 19.83 -2.12 12.59
CA PHE A 359 18.62 -2.11 11.77
C PHE A 359 17.53 -2.93 12.45
N ALA A 360 16.32 -2.39 12.49
CA ALA A 360 15.15 -3.07 13.00
C ALA A 360 14.29 -3.57 11.83
N GLN A 361 13.96 -4.87 11.83
CA GLN A 361 12.98 -5.41 10.89
C GLN A 361 11.58 -4.91 11.24
N ASP A 362 10.81 -4.55 10.22
CA ASP A 362 9.43 -4.15 10.34
C ASP A 362 8.62 -5.19 11.15
N PRO A 363 7.84 -4.77 12.18
CA PRO A 363 7.09 -5.65 13.06
C PRO A 363 5.91 -6.35 12.37
N ASP A 364 5.46 -5.84 11.22
CA ASP A 364 4.26 -6.32 10.57
C ASP A 364 4.49 -7.60 9.77
N VAL A 365 3.38 -8.25 9.46
CA VAL A 365 3.32 -9.38 8.53
C VAL A 365 2.55 -8.98 7.27
N LEU A 366 2.86 -9.66 6.17
CA LEU A 366 2.13 -9.53 4.92
C LEU A 366 0.71 -10.10 5.07
N ASP A 367 -0.23 -9.48 4.37
CA ASP A 367 -1.60 -9.94 4.22
C ASP A 367 -1.65 -11.41 3.75
N THR A 368 -2.58 -12.20 4.28
CA THR A 368 -2.75 -13.59 3.85
C THR A 368 -3.09 -13.69 2.36
N TRP A 369 -3.79 -12.69 1.82
CA TRP A 369 -4.06 -12.61 0.38
C TRP A 369 -2.77 -12.36 -0.44
N PHE A 370 -1.74 -11.76 0.16
CA PHE A 370 -0.43 -11.54 -0.47
C PHE A 370 0.32 -12.84 -0.75
N SER A 371 0.22 -13.85 0.11
CA SER A 371 0.77 -15.17 -0.20
C SER A 371 -0.19 -16.02 -1.03
N SER A 372 -1.50 -15.85 -0.84
CA SER A 372 -2.51 -16.66 -1.55
C SER A 372 -2.52 -16.43 -3.07
N TRP A 373 -2.30 -15.20 -3.54
CA TRP A 373 -2.26 -14.94 -4.98
C TRP A 373 -1.05 -15.59 -5.68
N LEU A 374 0.01 -15.93 -4.92
CA LEU A 374 1.19 -16.63 -5.43
C LEU A 374 0.98 -18.14 -5.58
N TRP A 375 -0.16 -18.68 -5.14
CA TRP A 375 -0.47 -20.11 -5.18
C TRP A 375 -0.25 -20.77 -6.56
N PRO A 376 -0.63 -20.15 -7.70
CA PRO A 376 -0.39 -20.72 -9.03
C PRO A 376 1.09 -20.81 -9.44
N PHE A 377 2.03 -20.37 -8.59
CA PHE A 377 3.46 -20.43 -8.85
C PHE A 377 4.19 -21.16 -7.71
N ALA A 378 3.90 -20.78 -6.47
CA ALA A 378 4.60 -21.24 -5.28
C ALA A 378 4.49 -22.77 -5.07
N THR A 379 3.39 -23.38 -5.51
CA THR A 379 3.18 -24.84 -5.42
C THR A 379 4.03 -25.65 -6.39
N MET A 380 4.64 -24.98 -7.38
CA MET A 380 5.39 -25.63 -8.44
C MET A 380 6.90 -25.37 -8.34
N GLY A 381 7.37 -24.81 -7.22
CA GLY A 381 8.79 -24.49 -7.02
C GLY A 381 9.25 -23.27 -7.79
N TRP A 382 8.34 -22.33 -8.06
CA TRP A 382 8.69 -21.03 -8.64
C TRP A 382 9.67 -20.27 -7.73
N THR A 383 10.71 -19.73 -8.35
CA THR A 383 11.80 -19.00 -7.67
C THR A 383 11.77 -17.51 -7.95
N GLY A 384 11.11 -17.08 -9.03
CA GLY A 384 11.15 -15.71 -9.51
C GLY A 384 12.37 -15.39 -10.37
N ASP A 385 13.34 -16.29 -10.45
CA ASP A 385 14.49 -16.21 -11.35
C ASP A 385 14.13 -16.84 -12.70
N PRO A 386 14.09 -16.06 -13.81
CA PRO A 386 13.70 -16.60 -15.11
C PRO A 386 14.58 -17.75 -15.62
N ALA A 387 15.88 -17.76 -15.29
CA ALA A 387 16.80 -18.80 -15.73
C ALA A 387 16.63 -20.09 -14.92
N GLN A 388 16.26 -19.99 -13.65
CA GLN A 388 15.89 -21.15 -12.84
C GLN A 388 14.51 -21.68 -13.23
N ASP A 389 13.52 -20.81 -13.35
CA ASP A 389 12.13 -21.15 -13.66
C ASP A 389 11.97 -21.72 -15.09
N ALA A 390 12.81 -21.31 -16.04
CA ALA A 390 12.86 -21.91 -17.38
C ALA A 390 13.30 -23.39 -17.36
N ARG A 391 14.00 -23.83 -16.30
CA ARG A 391 14.44 -25.21 -16.11
C ARG A 391 13.51 -25.99 -15.18
N ASN A 392 12.49 -25.35 -14.61
CA ASN A 392 11.55 -25.98 -13.69
C ASN A 392 10.48 -26.78 -14.47
N ALA A 393 10.70 -28.09 -14.59
CA ALA A 393 9.83 -28.98 -15.34
C ALA A 393 8.36 -28.97 -14.87
N THR A 394 8.11 -28.85 -13.56
CA THR A 394 6.75 -28.79 -13.01
C THR A 394 6.06 -27.50 -13.43
N LEU A 395 6.73 -26.36 -13.28
CA LEU A 395 6.18 -25.07 -13.67
C LEU A 395 5.89 -25.04 -15.18
N GLN A 396 6.79 -25.54 -16.02
CA GLN A 396 6.59 -25.61 -17.48
C GLN A 396 5.43 -26.53 -17.89
N ALA A 397 5.15 -27.58 -17.10
CA ALA A 397 4.09 -28.54 -17.43
C ALA A 397 2.69 -28.03 -17.05
N PHE A 398 2.57 -27.20 -16.01
CA PHE A 398 1.27 -26.88 -15.39
C PHE A 398 0.95 -25.37 -15.33
N TYR A 399 1.89 -24.51 -15.75
CA TYR A 399 1.66 -23.08 -15.90
C TYR A 399 1.73 -22.67 -17.39
N PRO A 400 0.76 -21.89 -17.93
CA PRO A 400 -0.42 -21.36 -17.24
C PRO A 400 -1.46 -22.44 -16.89
N THR A 401 -2.07 -22.32 -15.71
CA THR A 401 -3.12 -23.24 -15.25
C THR A 401 -4.37 -23.14 -16.13
N THR A 402 -5.00 -24.29 -16.44
CA THR A 402 -6.17 -24.35 -17.33
C THR A 402 -7.46 -23.88 -16.67
N ASP A 403 -7.76 -24.34 -15.45
CA ASP A 403 -9.00 -24.05 -14.74
C ASP A 403 -8.72 -23.71 -13.26
N LEU A 404 -9.40 -22.68 -12.75
CA LEU A 404 -9.42 -22.32 -11.33
C LEU A 404 -10.86 -22.39 -10.82
N VAL A 405 -11.10 -23.20 -9.79
CA VAL A 405 -12.42 -23.39 -9.17
C VAL A 405 -12.36 -22.87 -7.73
N THR A 406 -13.23 -21.92 -7.38
CA THR A 406 -13.25 -21.21 -6.09
C THR A 406 -14.66 -20.91 -5.60
#